data_AF-Q6WVJ1-F1
#
_entry.id   AF-Q6WVJ1-F1
#
_cell.length_a   1.000
_cell.length_b   1.000
_cell.length_c   1.000
_cell.angle_alpha   90.00
_cell.angle_beta   90.00
_cell.angle_gamma   90.00
#
_symmetry.space_group_name_H-M   'P 1'
#
loop_
_entity.id
_entity.type
_entity.pdbx_description
1 polymer ?
#
loop_
_entity_poly.entity_id
_entity_poly.type
_entity_poly.pdbx_seq_one_letter_code
_entity_poly.pdbx_strand_id
1 'polypeptide(L)'
;TDIAEVIGAAIALNLLFHIPLIPSVFITVLDVLVLLLLTKIGFRKIEAIVACLILVILFVFAYQVALSNPNWGGVFMGLLPSAKAIAQHPEIGGITPLTGTLGIIGAT
;
A
#
# COMPACT_ATOMS: atom_id res chain seq x y z
N THR A 1 3.89 11.11 6.58
CA THR A 1 4.27 10.02 5.65
C THR A 1 5.41 9.19 6.23
N ASP A 2 6.47 9.82 6.72
CA ASP A 2 7.69 9.11 7.18
C ASP A 2 7.46 8.11 8.31
N ILE A 3 6.59 8.42 9.28
CA ILE A 3 6.25 7.47 10.37
C ILE A 3 5.63 6.18 9.82
N ALA A 4 4.76 6.28 8.81
CA ALA A 4 4.10 5.12 8.22
C ALA A 4 5.10 4.26 7.44
N GLU A 5 6.06 4.88 6.76
CA GLU A 5 7.13 4.18 6.02
C GLU A 5 8.06 3.41 6.96
N VAL A 6 8.52 4.05 8.04
CA VAL A 6 9.38 3.41 9.05
C VAL A 6 8.67 2.22 9.71
N ILE A 7 7.41 2.39 10.12
CA ILE A 7 6.63 1.30 10.73
C ILE A 7 6.40 0.18 9.72
N GLY A 8 6.03 0.51 8.48
CA GLY A 8 5.80 -0.47 7.42
C GLY A 8 7.04 -1.30 7.10
N ALA A 9 8.20 -0.64 6.93
CA ALA A 9 9.45 -1.31 6.67
C ALA A 9 9.93 -2.16 7.86
N ALA A 10 9.76 -1.67 9.10
CA ALA A 10 10.11 -2.44 10.29
C ALA A 10 9.25 -3.71 10.45
N ILE A 11 7.95 -3.62 10.16
CA ILE A 11 7.05 -4.80 10.16
C ILE A 11 7.42 -5.73 9.01
N ALA A 12 7.74 -5.22 7.82
CA ALA A 12 8.17 -6.06 6.70
C ALA A 12 9.45 -6.85 7.03
N LEU A 13 10.45 -6.23 7.68
CA LEU A 13 11.65 -6.90 8.16
C LEU A 13 11.34 -7.96 9.22
N ASN A 14 10.40 -7.68 10.13
CA ASN A 14 9.96 -8.63 11.13
C ASN A 14 9.28 -9.85 10.49
N LEU A 15 8.40 -9.66 9.52
CA LEU A 15 7.68 -10.76 8.86
C LEU A 15 8.58 -11.58 7.92
N LEU A 16 9.52 -10.94 7.23
CA LEU A 16 10.36 -11.61 6.24
C LEU A 16 11.56 -12.33 6.88
N PHE A 17 12.21 -11.69 7.86
CA PHE A 17 13.45 -12.18 8.45
C PHE A 17 13.31 -12.59 9.93
N HIS A 18 12.11 -12.48 10.51
CA HIS A 18 11.85 -12.81 11.91
C HIS A 18 12.68 -11.99 12.90
N ILE A 19 13.14 -10.79 12.49
CA ILE A 19 13.90 -9.86 13.33
C ILE A 19 12.93 -9.13 14.27
N PRO A 20 13.21 -9.01 15.59
CA PRO A 20 12.33 -8.27 16.50
C PRO A 20 12.08 -6.82 16.05
N LEU A 21 10.96 -6.22 16.46
CA LEU A 21 10.56 -4.88 15.99
C LEU A 21 11.57 -3.79 16.32
N ILE A 22 12.10 -3.78 17.54
CA ILE A 22 13.06 -2.75 18.00
C ILE A 22 14.30 -2.68 17.09
N PRO A 23 15.05 -3.78 16.86
CA PRO A 23 16.18 -3.76 15.92
C PRO A 23 15.76 -3.46 14.47
N SER A 24 14.57 -3.87 14.05
CA SER A 24 14.06 -3.57 12.70
C SER A 24 13.90 -2.06 12.47
N VAL A 25 13.40 -1.31 13.46
CA VAL A 25 13.31 0.16 13.38
C VAL A 25 14.70 0.80 13.27
N PHE A 26 15.70 0.30 14.01
CA PHE A 26 17.07 0.81 13.86
C PHE A 26 17.66 0.53 12.47
N ILE A 27 17.35 -0.63 11.89
CA ILE A 27 17.78 -0.97 10.52
C ILE A 27 17.13 -0.01 9.51
N THR A 28 15.87 0.38 9.68
CA THR A 28 15.21 1.34 8.76
C THR A 28 15.86 2.72 8.75
N VAL A 29 16.64 3.10 9.76
CA VAL A 29 17.43 4.35 9.73
C VAL A 29 18.50 4.32 8.63
N LEU A 30 19.00 3.12 8.28
CA LEU A 30 19.96 2.96 7.19
C LEU A 30 19.35 3.29 5.82
N ASP A 31 18.03 3.25 5.68
CA ASP A 31 17.33 3.57 4.43
C ASP A 31 17.58 5.03 4.00
N VAL A 32 17.66 5.96 4.96
CA VAL A 32 18.04 7.36 4.69
C VAL A 32 19.42 7.44 4.06
N LEU A 33 20.37 6.60 4.50
CA LEU A 33 21.71 6.54 3.93
C LEU A 33 21.69 5.93 2.52
N VAL A 34 20.85 4.91 2.29
CA VAL A 34 20.64 4.31 0.97
C VAL A 34 20.06 5.35 0.00
N LEU A 35 19.09 6.15 0.44
CA LEU A 35 18.51 7.23 -0.35
C LEU A 35 19.56 8.30 -0.68
N LEU A 36 20.37 8.73 0.30
CA LEU A 36 21.47 9.67 0.04
C LEU A 36 22.49 9.11 -0.96
N LEU A 37 22.81 7.82 -0.90
CA LEU A 37 23.66 7.17 -1.90
C LEU A 37 23.00 7.16 -3.29
N LEU A 38 21.69 6.88 -3.36
CA LEU A 38 20.93 6.88 -4.62
C LEU A 38 20.91 8.25 -5.29
N THR A 39 20.90 9.36 -4.53
CA THR A 39 20.92 10.71 -5.13
C THR A 39 22.18 10.97 -5.99
N LYS A 40 23.30 10.29 -5.70
CA LYS A 40 24.54 10.41 -6.50
C LYS A 40 24.50 9.66 -7.84
N ILE A 41 23.52 8.79 -8.04
CA ILE A 41 23.42 7.89 -9.19
C ILE A 41 22.75 8.58 -10.40
N GLY A 42 22.07 9.72 -10.17
CA GLY A 42 21.45 10.57 -11.19
C GLY A 42 19.95 10.29 -11.41
N PHE A 43 19.18 11.34 -11.72
CA PHE A 43 17.71 11.34 -11.76
C PHE A 43 17.07 10.24 -12.61
N ARG A 44 17.59 9.99 -13.83
CA ARG A 44 17.04 8.98 -14.74
C ARG A 44 17.05 7.56 -14.15
N LYS A 45 18.05 7.25 -13.30
CA LYS A 45 18.16 5.94 -12.66
C LYS A 45 17.26 5.83 -11.44
N ILE A 46 17.10 6.93 -10.69
CA ILE A 46 16.19 6.98 -9.54
C ILE A 46 14.75 6.76 -10.00
N GLU A 47 14.33 7.43 -11.07
CA GLU A 47 13.00 7.25 -11.66
C GLU A 47 12.73 5.78 -12.03
N ALA A 48 13.70 5.12 -12.67
CA ALA A 48 13.58 3.71 -13.02
C ALA A 48 13.47 2.80 -11.78
N ILE A 49 14.19 3.11 -10.69
CA ILE A 49 14.09 2.37 -9.43
C ILE A 49 12.70 2.56 -8.80
N VAL A 50 12.19 3.79 -8.75
CA VAL A 50 10.84 4.07 -8.22
C VAL A 50 9.77 3.35 -9.03
N ALA A 51 9.85 3.42 -10.37
CA ALA A 51 8.93 2.70 -11.25
C ALA A 51 9.01 1.18 -11.03
N CYS A 52 10.21 0.63 -10.85
CA CYS A 52 10.42 -0.77 -10.53
C CYS A 52 9.75 -1.15 -9.20
N LEU A 53 9.92 -0.36 -8.13
CA LEU A 53 9.30 -0.60 -6.82
C LEU A 53 7.76 -0.59 -6.91
N ILE A 54 7.19 0.36 -7.66
CA ILE A 54 5.74 0.41 -7.91
C ILE A 54 5.28 -0.87 -8.63
N LEU A 55 6.00 -1.29 -9.67
CA LEU A 55 5.66 -2.50 -10.42
C LEU A 55 5.77 -3.77 -9.58
N VAL A 56 6.75 -3.86 -8.67
CA VAL A 56 6.88 -4.99 -7.75
C VAL A 56 5.63 -5.11 -6.86
N ILE A 57 5.21 -4.01 -6.21
CA ILE A 57 4.03 -4.01 -5.34
C ILE A 57 2.77 -4.35 -6.14
N LEU A 58 2.61 -3.73 -7.32
CA LEU A 58 1.48 -3.99 -8.20
C LEU A 58 1.42 -5.46 -8.62
N PHE A 59 2.53 -6.04 -9.04
CA PHE A 59 2.60 -7.43 -9.49
C PHE A 59 2.30 -8.42 -8.35
N VAL A 60 2.82 -8.18 -7.15
CA VAL A 60 2.54 -9.02 -5.97
C VAL A 60 1.04 -9.07 -5.68
N PHE A 61 0.35 -7.92 -5.66
CA PHE A 61 -1.09 -7.91 -5.41
C PHE A 61 -1.91 -8.43 -6.59
N ALA A 62 -1.56 -8.06 -7.82
CA ALA A 62 -2.25 -8.53 -9.01
C ALA A 62 -2.17 -10.06 -9.14
N TYR A 63 -1.01 -10.65 -8.83
CA TYR A 63 -0.83 -12.10 -8.84
C TYR A 63 -1.73 -12.79 -7.80
N GLN A 64 -1.79 -12.29 -6.57
CA GLN A 64 -2.66 -12.84 -5.53
C GLN A 64 -4.15 -12.72 -5.90
N VAL A 65 -4.56 -11.59 -6.50
CA VAL A 65 -5.94 -11.39 -6.98
C VAL A 65 -6.26 -12.32 -8.14
N ALA A 66 -5.33 -12.55 -9.06
CA ALA A 66 -5.56 -13.49 -10.16
C ALA A 66 -5.76 -14.93 -9.64
N LEU A 67 -4.99 -15.35 -8.63
CA LEU A 67 -5.11 -16.66 -8.01
C LEU A 67 -6.40 -16.85 -7.20
N SER A 68 -6.99 -15.78 -6.65
CA SER A 68 -8.21 -15.87 -5.86
C SER A 68 -9.48 -16.14 -6.68
N ASN A 69 -9.36 -16.18 -8.01
CA ASN A 69 -10.44 -16.41 -8.97
C ASN A 69 -11.68 -15.51 -8.72
N PRO A 70 -11.52 -14.18 -8.78
CA PRO A 70 -12.57 -13.24 -8.44
C PRO A 70 -13.67 -13.23 -9.50
N ASN A 71 -14.88 -12.86 -9.09
CA ASN A 71 -15.94 -12.54 -10.04
C ASN A 71 -15.64 -11.22 -10.75
N TRP A 72 -14.99 -11.31 -11.91
CA TRP A 72 -14.64 -10.14 -12.74
C TRP A 72 -15.85 -9.29 -13.12
N GLY A 73 -17.02 -9.90 -13.39
CA GLY A 73 -18.25 -9.14 -13.67
C GLY A 73 -18.69 -8.28 -12.48
N GLY A 74 -18.57 -8.82 -11.27
CA GLY A 74 -18.81 -8.08 -10.03
C GLY A 74 -17.79 -6.96 -9.79
N VAL A 75 -16.52 -7.20 -10.09
CA VAL A 75 -15.45 -6.18 -9.99
C VAL A 75 -15.75 -5.00 -10.91
N PHE A 76 -16.07 -5.25 -12.19
CA PHE A 76 -16.40 -4.18 -13.13
C PHE A 76 -17.69 -3.44 -12.76
N MET A 77 -18.72 -4.14 -12.28
CA MET A 77 -19.92 -3.48 -11.76
C MET A 77 -19.62 -2.60 -10.54
N GLY A 78 -18.68 -3.02 -9.68
CA GLY A 78 -18.27 -2.25 -8.50
C GLY A 78 -17.50 -0.97 -8.81
N LEU A 79 -16.89 -0.86 -10.00
CA LEU A 79 -16.23 0.37 -10.46
C LEU A 79 -17.23 1.45 -10.89
N LEU A 80 -18.49 1.08 -11.17
CA LEU A 80 -19.51 2.03 -11.57
C LEU A 80 -20.03 2.81 -10.36
N PRO A 81 -20.19 4.16 -10.46
CA PRO A 81 -20.80 4.95 -9.41
C PRO A 81 -22.21 4.44 -9.08
N SER A 82 -22.48 4.23 -7.80
CA SER A 82 -23.76 3.71 -7.32
C SER A 82 -24.23 4.46 -6.08
N ALA A 83 -25.54 4.65 -5.95
CA ALA A 83 -26.16 5.20 -4.75
C ALA A 83 -25.85 4.37 -3.49
N LYS A 84 -25.49 3.08 -3.65
CA LYS A 84 -25.06 2.22 -2.55
C LYS A 84 -23.79 2.70 -1.85
N ALA A 85 -22.91 3.44 -2.53
CA ALA A 85 -21.69 3.98 -1.93
C ALA A 85 -21.98 5.06 -0.87
N ILE A 86 -23.14 5.72 -0.96
CA ILE A 86 -23.55 6.82 -0.07
C ILE A 86 -24.60 6.32 0.96
N ALA A 87 -24.93 5.03 0.94
CA ALA A 87 -25.90 4.46 1.85
C ALA A 87 -25.37 4.46 3.29
N GLN A 88 -26.27 4.66 4.26
CA GLN A 88 -25.97 4.60 5.69
C GLN A 88 -26.09 3.18 6.26
N HIS A 89 -26.67 2.24 5.50
CA HIS A 89 -26.81 0.84 5.88
C HIS A 89 -26.43 -0.06 4.69
N PRO A 90 -25.93 -1.29 4.92
CA PRO A 90 -25.66 -1.90 6.23
C PRO A 90 -24.38 -1.38 6.87
N GLU A 91 -24.30 -1.46 8.20
CA GLU A 91 -23.06 -1.22 8.95
C GLU A 91 -22.31 -2.54 9.11
N ILE A 92 -21.06 -2.59 8.67
CA ILE A 92 -20.21 -3.78 8.77
C ILE A 92 -18.95 -3.40 9.54
N GLY A 93 -18.76 -3.97 10.73
CA GLY A 93 -17.57 -3.71 11.55
C GLY A 93 -17.42 -2.25 11.99
N GLY A 94 -18.51 -1.53 12.23
CA GLY A 94 -18.48 -0.11 12.61
C GLY A 94 -18.38 0.87 11.44
N ILE A 95 -18.31 0.37 10.19
CA ILE A 95 -18.10 1.18 8.99
C ILE A 95 -19.36 1.08 8.13
N THR A 96 -19.91 2.24 7.77
CA THR A 96 -20.99 2.38 6.80
C THR A 96 -20.39 2.69 5.42
N PRO A 97 -21.10 2.38 4.32
CA PRO A 97 -20.64 2.75 2.98
C PRO A 97 -20.34 4.25 2.88
N LEU A 98 -21.17 5.09 3.49
CA LEU A 98 -20.97 6.53 3.56
C LEU A 98 -19.66 6.91 4.28
N THR A 99 -19.39 6.36 5.47
CA THR A 99 -18.17 6.69 6.22
C THR A 99 -16.91 6.18 5.53
N GLY A 100 -16.97 5.01 4.90
CA GLY A 100 -15.88 4.50 4.06
C GLY A 100 -15.60 5.40 2.85
N THR A 101 -16.65 5.81 2.13
CA THR A 101 -16.52 6.68 0.95
C THR A 101 -16.01 8.07 1.33
N LEU A 102 -16.55 8.67 2.40
CA LEU A 102 -16.07 9.96 2.92
C LEU A 102 -14.60 9.89 3.37
N GLY A 103 -14.16 8.77 3.96
CA GLY A 103 -12.77 8.56 4.34
C GLY A 103 -11.82 8.51 3.15
N ILE A 104 -12.20 7.81 2.07
CA ILE A 104 -11.41 7.73 0.84
C ILE A 104 -11.30 9.10 0.16
N ILE A 105 -12.43 9.82 0.02
CA ILE A 105 -12.45 11.17 -0.59
C ILE A 105 -11.71 12.18 0.30
N GLY A 106 -11.78 12.05 1.63
CA GLY A 106 -11.07 12.94 2.55
C GLY A 106 -9.55 12.71 2.59
N ALA A 107 -9.06 11.59 2.05
CA ALA A 107 -7.64 11.24 2.00
C ALA A 107 -6.95 11.66 0.68
N THR A 108 -7.71 12.09 -0.33
CA THR A 108 -7.20 12.72 -1.56
C THR A 108 -7.03 14.22 -1.41
#